data_AF-A0A850P1P1-F1
#
_entry.id   AF-A0A850P1P1-F1
#
_cell.length_a   1.000
_cell.length_b   1.000
_cell.length_c   1.000
_cell.angle_alpha   90.00
_cell.angle_beta   90.00
_cell.angle_gamma   90.00
#
_symmetry.space_group_name_H-M   'P 1'
#
loop_
_entity.id
_entity.type
_entity.pdbx_description
1 polymer ?
#
loop_
_entity_poly.entity_id
_entity_poly.type
_entity_poly.pdbx_seq_one_letter_code
_entity_poly.pdbx_strand_id
1 'polypeptide(L)'
;MSRIPMSRLSRLKVTATVGLCVGLGGMQAARAQYVGQVSAIVLDARTGAVLSEQDPDLRRYPASLTKLMTLYLAFKAVRTGQVTLEQPMPVSVHAASMEPSKLGLRPGSTLTVEQAVLALVTKSANDAACALGEFLGGGDETRFAAMMTREAGRLGMYDTVFRNASGLPNPEQMTSARDLAVLARHLIVDYGEYYHYFAVPGFYFHGHEVPNHDPMLGAYPGADGLKTGYTAVAGHNLVTSAVRDNVRLIGVVMGAKSNNRRNATMAALLDNGFEAKGVAPVAPVARPAMRPLLLARAGGGGVVGRHGAHGMRLASMRLNPVQPDEVADASAIPASYTRLRRGHGTVTHIHPAVVHAHVHLVGMGHVTHATHVHAKARS
;
A
#
# COMPACT_ATOMS: atom_id res chain seq x y z
N MET A 1 -39.96 -83.52 48.40
CA MET A 1 -41.08 -82.57 48.22
C MET A 1 -40.76 -81.67 47.02
N SER A 2 -41.74 -81.48 46.12
CA SER A 2 -41.81 -80.58 44.93
C SER A 2 -40.72 -80.67 43.84
N ARG A 3 -41.01 -81.20 42.64
CA ARG A 3 -41.65 -80.59 41.42
C ARG A 3 -40.67 -79.80 40.51
N ILE A 4 -40.13 -80.47 39.46
CA ILE A 4 -40.28 -80.25 37.97
C ILE A 4 -40.59 -78.79 37.50
N PRO A 5 -40.22 -78.25 36.28
CA PRO A 5 -39.16 -78.51 35.26
C PRO A 5 -38.63 -77.24 34.46
N MET A 6 -37.80 -77.49 33.42
CA MET A 6 -37.74 -76.90 32.05
C MET A 6 -37.79 -75.37 31.79
N SER A 7 -36.75 -74.85 31.10
CA SER A 7 -36.82 -74.10 29.82
C SER A 7 -35.40 -73.64 29.39
N ARG A 8 -34.80 -74.15 28.30
CA ARG A 8 -34.88 -73.70 26.89
C ARG A 8 -34.47 -72.23 26.61
N LEU A 9 -33.50 -72.11 25.69
CA LEU A 9 -33.24 -71.01 24.73
C LEU A 9 -32.65 -69.73 25.37
N SER A 10 -31.68 -69.01 24.79
CA SER A 10 -31.34 -68.80 23.38
C SER A 10 -29.91 -68.23 23.27
N ARG A 11 -29.27 -68.47 22.12
CA ARG A 11 -27.99 -67.87 21.73
C ARG A 11 -28.16 -66.36 21.56
N LEU A 12 -27.55 -65.55 22.43
CA LEU A 12 -27.50 -64.11 22.26
C LEU A 12 -26.44 -63.78 21.19
N LYS A 13 -26.89 -63.35 20.01
CA LYS A 13 -26.04 -62.76 18.98
C LYS A 13 -25.56 -61.40 19.50
N VAL A 14 -24.28 -61.29 19.82
CA VAL A 14 -23.62 -60.00 20.07
C VAL A 14 -23.48 -59.30 18.71
N THR A 15 -24.46 -58.48 18.34
CA THR A 15 -24.30 -57.48 17.29
C THR A 15 -23.42 -56.36 17.83
N ALA A 16 -22.17 -56.32 17.37
CA ALA A 16 -21.26 -55.20 17.59
C ALA A 16 -21.77 -53.99 16.78
N THR A 17 -22.47 -53.08 17.45
CA THR A 17 -22.80 -51.77 16.89
C THR A 17 -21.55 -50.90 16.97
N VAL A 18 -20.80 -50.81 15.87
CA VAL A 18 -19.78 -49.77 15.70
C VAL A 18 -20.53 -48.45 15.57
N GLY A 19 -20.59 -47.69 16.67
CA GLY A 19 -21.08 -46.32 16.67
C GLY A 19 -20.15 -45.45 15.85
N LEU A 20 -20.58 -45.07 14.65
CA LEU A 20 -19.95 -44.04 13.85
C LEU A 20 -20.21 -42.69 14.55
N CYS A 21 -19.32 -42.30 15.45
CA CYS A 21 -19.22 -40.91 15.91
C CYS A 21 -18.73 -40.06 14.74
N VAL A 22 -19.65 -39.62 13.88
CA VAL A 22 -19.40 -38.54 12.92
C VAL A 22 -19.14 -37.29 13.75
N GLY A 23 -17.86 -36.97 13.95
CA GLY A 23 -17.46 -35.69 14.48
C GLY A 23 -18.01 -34.60 13.58
N LEU A 24 -18.96 -33.83 14.10
CA LEU A 24 -19.34 -32.51 13.57
C LEU A 24 -18.17 -31.55 13.82
N GLY A 25 -17.01 -31.83 13.23
CA GLY A 25 -15.96 -30.85 13.05
C GLY A 25 -16.49 -29.84 12.05
N GLY A 26 -16.82 -28.64 12.54
CA GLY A 26 -17.39 -27.58 11.71
C GLY A 26 -16.53 -27.38 10.46
N MET A 27 -17.09 -27.75 9.30
CA MET A 27 -16.62 -27.19 8.05
C MET A 27 -16.83 -25.68 8.18
N GLN A 28 -15.77 -24.94 8.50
CA GLN A 28 -15.73 -23.51 8.23
C GLN A 28 -16.05 -23.39 6.74
N ALA A 29 -17.27 -22.97 6.44
CA ALA A 29 -17.70 -22.74 5.07
C ALA A 29 -16.64 -21.83 4.44
N ALA A 30 -16.01 -22.30 3.35
CA ALA A 30 -15.07 -21.50 2.59
C ALA A 30 -15.80 -20.22 2.16
N ARG A 31 -15.54 -19.12 2.85
CA ARG A 31 -16.11 -17.82 2.52
C ARG A 31 -15.41 -17.35 1.24
N ALA A 32 -16.12 -17.40 0.12
CA ALA A 32 -15.60 -16.91 -1.14
C ALA A 32 -15.35 -15.40 -1.04
N GLN A 33 -14.12 -14.96 -1.34
CA GLN A 33 -13.84 -13.53 -1.50
C GLN A 33 -14.44 -13.05 -2.82
N TYR A 34 -15.15 -11.93 -2.80
CA TYR A 34 -15.56 -11.22 -4.02
C TYR A 34 -15.52 -9.71 -3.80
N VAL A 35 -15.32 -8.98 -4.91
CA VAL A 35 -15.27 -7.52 -4.89
C VAL A 35 -16.64 -6.97 -4.49
N GLY A 36 -16.66 -6.17 -3.42
CA GLY A 36 -17.84 -5.56 -2.86
C GLY A 36 -18.28 -6.11 -1.51
N GLN A 37 -17.89 -7.33 -1.15
CA GLN A 37 -17.89 -7.72 0.26
C GLN A 37 -16.67 -7.05 0.89
N VAL A 38 -16.89 -6.18 1.88
CA VAL A 38 -15.80 -5.47 2.56
C VAL A 38 -15.36 -6.27 3.78
N SER A 39 -14.04 -6.42 3.94
CA SER A 39 -13.44 -6.78 5.23
C SER A 39 -12.78 -5.55 5.82
N ALA A 40 -13.01 -5.30 7.10
CA ALA A 40 -12.47 -4.13 7.76
C ALA A 40 -12.15 -4.39 9.23
N ILE A 41 -11.19 -3.63 9.76
CA ILE A 41 -10.85 -3.63 11.18
C ILE A 41 -10.27 -2.25 11.55
N VAL A 42 -10.60 -1.78 12.75
CA VAL A 42 -9.99 -0.60 13.38
C VAL A 42 -9.46 -1.00 14.73
N LEU A 43 -8.23 -0.60 15.04
CA LEU A 43 -7.61 -0.83 16.34
C LEU A 43 -6.92 0.43 16.90
N ASP A 44 -6.82 0.47 18.22
CA ASP A 44 -5.95 1.40 18.95
C ASP A 44 -4.50 0.95 18.81
N ALA A 45 -3.64 1.79 18.22
CA ALA A 45 -2.27 1.39 17.91
C ALA A 45 -1.43 1.12 19.16
N ARG A 46 -1.71 1.80 20.28
CA ARG A 46 -0.96 1.64 21.53
C ARG A 46 -1.32 0.31 22.18
N THR A 47 -2.62 0.07 22.42
CA THR A 47 -3.07 -1.09 23.19
C THR A 47 -3.28 -2.34 22.34
N GLY A 48 -3.45 -2.20 21.02
CA GLY A 48 -3.87 -3.29 20.15
C GLY A 48 -5.35 -3.65 20.29
N ALA A 49 -6.13 -2.89 21.07
CA ALA A 49 -7.55 -3.16 21.26
C ALA A 49 -8.31 -2.92 19.95
N VAL A 50 -9.08 -3.92 19.52
CA VAL A 50 -9.99 -3.80 18.38
C VAL A 50 -11.20 -2.96 18.79
N LEU A 51 -11.48 -1.92 18.02
CA LEU A 51 -12.60 -1.00 18.24
C LEU A 51 -13.82 -1.37 17.38
N SER A 52 -13.57 -1.87 16.17
CA SER A 52 -14.61 -2.36 15.25
C SER A 52 -14.01 -3.32 14.24
N GLU A 53 -14.76 -4.33 13.82
CA GLU A 53 -14.34 -5.26 12.79
C GLU A 53 -15.52 -5.83 11.99
N GLN A 54 -15.27 -6.16 10.73
CA GLN A 54 -16.20 -6.81 9.81
C GLN A 54 -15.43 -7.81 8.95
N ASP A 55 -15.81 -9.09 9.01
CA ASP A 55 -15.12 -10.19 8.32
C ASP A 55 -13.58 -10.07 8.37
N PRO A 56 -12.97 -9.82 9.54
CA PRO A 56 -11.56 -9.42 9.65
C PRO A 56 -10.59 -10.53 9.24
N ASP A 57 -11.00 -11.78 9.41
CA ASP A 57 -10.22 -13.01 9.13
C ASP A 57 -10.55 -13.62 7.75
N LEU A 58 -11.38 -12.93 6.95
CA LEU A 58 -11.64 -13.38 5.58
C LEU A 58 -10.37 -13.24 4.73
N ARG A 59 -9.88 -14.39 4.24
CA ARG A 59 -8.69 -14.45 3.38
C ARG A 59 -8.92 -13.75 2.04
N ARG A 60 -8.01 -12.85 1.69
CA ARG A 60 -8.08 -11.98 0.52
C ARG A 60 -6.75 -11.81 -0.16
N TYR A 61 -6.78 -11.51 -1.46
CA TYR A 61 -5.59 -11.05 -2.16
C TYR A 61 -5.14 -9.67 -1.62
N PRO A 62 -3.87 -9.51 -1.19
CA PRO A 62 -3.39 -8.26 -0.60
C PRO A 62 -3.22 -7.13 -1.63
N ALA A 63 -3.01 -7.48 -2.91
CA ALA A 63 -2.49 -6.54 -3.91
C ALA A 63 -1.24 -5.81 -3.37
N SER A 64 -1.04 -4.54 -3.72
CA SER A 64 0.11 -3.76 -3.26
C SER A 64 0.21 -3.54 -1.74
N LEU A 65 -0.76 -3.96 -0.93
CA LEU A 65 -0.60 -3.96 0.54
C LEU A 65 0.53 -4.90 0.98
N THR A 66 0.90 -5.89 0.16
CA THR A 66 2.08 -6.74 0.35
C THR A 66 3.36 -5.95 0.61
N LYS A 67 3.50 -4.77 -0.01
CA LYS A 67 4.69 -3.92 0.15
C LYS A 67 4.91 -3.44 1.58
N LEU A 68 3.88 -3.46 2.44
CA LEU A 68 4.05 -3.20 3.88
C LEU A 68 5.00 -4.22 4.52
N MET A 69 4.92 -5.50 4.14
CA MET A 69 5.84 -6.53 4.66
C MET A 69 7.23 -6.38 4.04
N THR A 70 7.31 -5.99 2.77
CA THR A 70 8.59 -5.66 2.12
C THR A 70 9.30 -4.52 2.84
N LEU A 71 8.57 -3.45 3.19
CA LEU A 71 9.09 -2.33 3.98
C LEU A 71 9.44 -2.76 5.41
N TYR A 72 8.62 -3.60 6.05
CA TYR A 72 8.91 -4.13 7.39
C TYR A 72 10.26 -4.86 7.43
N LEU A 73 10.52 -5.74 6.45
CA LEU A 73 11.80 -6.44 6.35
C LEU A 73 12.96 -5.51 5.96
N ALA A 74 12.73 -4.50 5.13
CA ALA A 74 13.75 -3.50 4.81
C ALA A 74 14.16 -2.68 6.06
N PHE A 75 13.19 -2.18 6.83
CA PHE A 75 13.45 -1.46 8.07
C PHE A 75 14.13 -2.35 9.11
N LYS A 76 13.76 -3.63 9.18
CA LYS A 76 14.46 -4.63 10.01
C LYS A 76 15.93 -4.76 9.62
N ALA A 77 16.22 -4.88 8.31
CA ALA A 77 17.57 -5.03 7.80
C ALA A 77 18.42 -3.78 8.05
N VAL A 78 17.84 -2.58 7.85
CA VAL A 78 18.51 -1.31 8.14
C VAL A 78 18.80 -1.17 9.63
N ARG A 79 17.80 -1.35 10.50
CA ARG A 79 17.97 -1.22 11.96
C ARG A 79 18.98 -2.20 12.55
N THR A 80 19.09 -3.40 11.98
CA THR A 80 20.05 -4.43 12.42
C THR A 80 21.43 -4.29 11.77
N GLY A 81 21.65 -3.27 10.93
CA GLY A 81 22.92 -3.01 10.25
C GLY A 81 23.27 -4.01 9.15
N GLN A 82 22.29 -4.80 8.68
CA GLN A 82 22.49 -5.72 7.55
C GLN A 82 22.66 -4.98 6.22
N VAL A 83 21.97 -3.84 6.09
CA VAL A 83 22.08 -2.91 4.96
C VAL A 83 22.02 -1.46 5.47
N THR A 84 22.40 -0.50 4.65
CA THR A 84 22.22 0.94 4.93
C THR A 84 21.20 1.55 3.96
N LEU A 85 20.62 2.70 4.32
CA LEU A 85 19.65 3.41 3.47
C LEU A 85 20.28 3.89 2.15
N GLU A 86 21.57 4.24 2.19
CA GLU A 86 22.36 4.74 1.07
C GLU A 86 22.93 3.62 0.20
N GLN A 87 22.80 2.35 0.64
CA GLN A 87 23.41 1.22 -0.04
C GLN A 87 22.82 1.08 -1.46
N PRO A 88 23.67 1.07 -2.51
CA PRO A 88 23.19 0.88 -3.86
C PRO A 88 22.76 -0.57 -4.07
N MET A 89 21.57 -0.75 -4.62
CA MET A 89 21.01 -2.04 -5.00
C MET A 89 20.98 -2.16 -6.52
N PRO A 90 21.50 -3.25 -7.11
CA PRO A 90 21.40 -3.49 -8.54
C PRO A 90 19.97 -3.81 -8.95
N VAL A 91 19.59 -3.38 -10.16
CA VAL A 91 18.30 -3.70 -10.77
C VAL A 91 18.48 -4.86 -11.76
N SER A 92 17.80 -5.98 -11.50
CA SER A 92 17.78 -7.12 -12.42
C SER A 92 16.85 -6.91 -13.62
N VAL A 93 16.96 -7.77 -14.63
CA VAL A 93 15.99 -7.82 -15.74
C VAL A 93 14.58 -8.17 -15.24
N HIS A 94 14.50 -9.07 -14.26
CA HIS A 94 13.23 -9.48 -13.64
C HIS A 94 12.56 -8.28 -12.96
N ALA A 95 13.27 -7.59 -12.06
CA ALA A 95 12.77 -6.41 -11.38
C ALA A 95 12.28 -5.34 -12.36
N ALA A 96 13.05 -5.01 -13.39
CA ALA A 96 12.68 -4.01 -14.39
C ALA A 96 11.40 -4.37 -15.18
N SER A 97 11.04 -5.65 -15.26
CA SER A 97 9.85 -6.15 -15.97
C SER A 97 8.55 -6.08 -15.15
N MET A 98 8.62 -5.73 -13.86
CA MET A 98 7.45 -5.78 -12.96
C MET A 98 6.50 -4.59 -13.18
N GLU A 99 5.45 -4.81 -13.98
CA GLU A 99 4.40 -3.85 -14.35
C GLU A 99 3.16 -3.95 -13.43
N PRO A 100 2.17 -3.04 -13.48
CA PRO A 100 2.14 -1.80 -14.26
C PRO A 100 2.65 -0.56 -13.51
N SER A 101 2.52 -0.49 -12.18
CA SER A 101 3.05 0.65 -11.42
C SER A 101 4.55 0.46 -11.22
N LYS A 102 5.38 1.31 -11.82
CA LYS A 102 6.84 1.17 -11.81
C LYS A 102 7.55 2.52 -11.88
N LEU A 103 8.80 2.60 -11.44
CA LEU A 103 9.66 3.78 -11.66
C LEU A 103 10.23 3.82 -13.09
N GLY A 104 10.27 2.68 -13.77
CA GLY A 104 10.93 2.56 -15.07
C GLY A 104 12.42 2.27 -14.92
N LEU A 105 12.78 1.49 -13.89
CA LEU A 105 14.17 1.09 -13.65
C LEU A 105 14.72 0.30 -14.85
N ARG A 106 16.01 0.49 -15.16
CA ARG A 106 16.68 -0.18 -16.28
C ARG A 106 17.50 -1.36 -15.77
N PRO A 107 17.53 -2.50 -16.45
CA PRO A 107 18.42 -3.59 -16.07
C PRO A 107 19.88 -3.12 -16.00
N GLY A 108 20.57 -3.47 -14.91
CA GLY A 108 21.95 -3.06 -14.64
C GLY A 108 22.11 -1.66 -14.06
N SER A 109 21.04 -0.85 -13.95
CA SER A 109 21.10 0.38 -13.15
C SER A 109 21.11 0.07 -11.65
N THR A 110 21.29 1.10 -10.83
CA THR A 110 21.16 0.99 -9.37
C THR A 110 20.16 2.00 -8.82
N LEU A 111 19.58 1.67 -7.67
CA LEU A 111 18.87 2.61 -6.79
C LEU A 111 19.26 2.33 -5.35
N THR A 112 19.23 3.34 -4.47
CA THR A 112 19.51 3.11 -3.05
C THR A 112 18.34 2.41 -2.34
N VAL A 113 18.60 1.80 -1.19
CA VAL A 113 17.55 1.24 -0.33
C VAL A 113 16.49 2.30 0.02
N GLU A 114 16.91 3.52 0.34
CA GLU A 114 15.99 4.63 0.62
C GLU A 114 15.14 5.01 -0.60
N GLN A 115 15.73 5.08 -1.79
CA GLN A 115 14.98 5.34 -3.02
C GLN A 115 13.95 4.25 -3.27
N ALA A 116 14.27 2.99 -2.98
CA ALA A 116 13.30 1.91 -3.04
C ALA A 116 12.18 2.12 -2.01
N VAL A 117 12.49 2.39 -0.74
CA VAL A 117 11.50 2.69 0.30
C VAL A 117 10.54 3.81 -0.15
N LEU A 118 11.09 4.93 -0.64
CA LEU A 118 10.33 6.07 -1.16
C LEU A 118 9.45 5.69 -2.36
N ALA A 119 9.96 4.84 -3.27
CA ALA A 119 9.21 4.36 -4.42
C ALA A 119 8.03 3.45 -4.04
N LEU A 120 8.22 2.63 -2.99
CA LEU A 120 7.19 1.73 -2.46
C LEU A 120 6.07 2.52 -1.79
N VAL A 121 6.39 3.55 -1.00
CA VAL A 121 5.39 4.36 -0.29
C VAL A 121 4.66 5.33 -1.22
N THR A 122 5.36 6.03 -2.11
CA THR A 122 4.75 7.10 -2.92
C THR A 122 4.03 6.60 -4.18
N LYS A 123 4.69 5.78 -5.02
CA LYS A 123 4.15 5.28 -6.30
C LYS A 123 3.67 3.85 -6.23
N SER A 124 4.02 3.13 -5.16
CA SER A 124 3.79 1.68 -5.08
C SER A 124 4.50 0.91 -6.20
N ALA A 125 5.71 1.34 -6.54
CA ALA A 125 6.48 0.81 -7.67
C ALA A 125 6.83 -0.68 -7.49
N ASN A 126 6.44 -1.52 -8.46
CA ASN A 126 6.64 -2.96 -8.45
C ASN A 126 8.08 -3.34 -8.79
N ASP A 127 8.71 -2.61 -9.72
CA ASP A 127 10.12 -2.78 -10.09
C ASP A 127 11.05 -2.53 -8.90
N ALA A 128 10.83 -1.42 -8.18
CA ALA A 128 11.57 -1.13 -6.95
C ALA A 128 11.32 -2.17 -5.84
N ALA A 129 10.09 -2.67 -5.70
CA ALA A 129 9.76 -3.69 -4.70
C ALA A 129 10.42 -5.02 -4.99
N CYS A 130 10.43 -5.45 -6.26
CA CYS A 130 11.12 -6.64 -6.69
C CYS A 130 12.63 -6.50 -6.52
N ALA A 131 13.23 -5.37 -6.94
CA ALA A 131 14.66 -5.12 -6.75
C ALA A 131 15.08 -5.15 -5.27
N LEU A 132 14.30 -4.49 -4.38
CA LEU A 132 14.53 -4.53 -2.94
C LEU A 132 14.37 -5.96 -2.38
N GLY A 133 13.35 -6.69 -2.86
CA GLY A 133 13.11 -8.07 -2.47
C GLY A 133 14.25 -9.00 -2.89
N GLU A 134 14.68 -8.95 -4.15
CA GLU A 134 15.86 -9.68 -4.64
C GLU A 134 17.09 -9.32 -3.82
N PHE A 135 17.35 -8.05 -3.57
CA PHE A 135 18.51 -7.58 -2.81
C PHE A 135 18.55 -8.18 -1.40
N LEU A 136 17.45 -8.08 -0.65
CA LEU A 136 17.33 -8.65 0.69
C LEU A 136 17.24 -10.19 0.69
N GLY A 137 16.77 -10.78 -0.40
CA GLY A 137 16.72 -12.22 -0.65
C GLY A 137 18.05 -12.82 -1.09
N GLY A 138 19.11 -12.04 -1.26
CA GLY A 138 20.39 -12.51 -1.76
C GLY A 138 20.37 -12.85 -3.26
N GLY A 139 19.68 -12.04 -4.06
CA GLY A 139 19.53 -12.17 -5.51
C GLY A 139 18.29 -12.93 -5.97
N ASP A 140 17.38 -13.33 -5.06
CA ASP A 140 16.22 -14.16 -5.38
C ASP A 140 14.94 -13.67 -4.67
N GLU A 141 13.96 -13.20 -5.44
CA GLU A 141 12.66 -12.76 -4.93
C GLU A 141 11.85 -13.91 -4.30
N THR A 142 12.00 -15.14 -4.78
CA THR A 142 11.28 -16.29 -4.21
C THR A 142 11.76 -16.56 -2.79
N ARG A 143 13.07 -16.53 -2.58
CA ARG A 143 13.67 -16.59 -1.24
C ARG A 143 13.18 -15.45 -0.35
N PHE A 144 13.09 -14.23 -0.89
CA PHE A 144 12.54 -13.10 -0.14
C PHE A 144 11.06 -13.31 0.23
N ALA A 145 10.22 -13.80 -0.67
CA ALA A 145 8.82 -14.12 -0.37
C ALA A 145 8.67 -15.18 0.74
N ALA A 146 9.58 -16.17 0.79
CA ALA A 146 9.64 -17.13 1.89
C ALA A 146 10.07 -16.45 3.22
N MET A 147 10.96 -15.45 3.17
CA MET A 147 11.29 -14.62 4.34
C MET A 147 10.08 -13.83 4.82
N MET A 148 9.34 -13.19 3.92
CA MET A 148 8.11 -12.44 4.22
C MET A 148 7.07 -13.33 4.90
N THR A 149 6.82 -14.53 4.36
CA THR A 149 5.84 -15.48 4.93
C THR A 149 6.26 -15.97 6.32
N ARG A 150 7.54 -16.25 6.52
CA ARG A 150 8.06 -16.64 7.84
C ARG A 150 7.94 -15.51 8.84
N GLU A 151 8.24 -14.27 8.43
CA GLU A 151 8.08 -13.11 9.29
C GLU A 151 6.61 -12.88 9.64
N ALA A 152 5.69 -13.03 8.68
CA ALA A 152 4.24 -12.99 8.95
C ALA A 152 3.85 -13.96 10.08
N GLY A 153 4.31 -15.21 10.02
CA GLY A 153 4.10 -16.18 11.10
C GLY A 153 4.71 -15.78 12.45
N ARG A 154 5.87 -15.10 12.47
CA ARG A 154 6.48 -14.57 13.70
C ARG A 154 5.68 -13.41 14.31
N LEU A 155 5.00 -12.62 13.48
CA LEU A 155 4.13 -11.53 13.92
C LEU A 155 2.73 -12.01 14.31
N GLY A 156 2.41 -13.31 14.13
CA GLY A 156 1.08 -13.87 14.41
C GLY A 156 0.07 -13.68 13.27
N MET A 157 0.54 -13.39 12.05
CA MET A 157 -0.30 -13.23 10.86
C MET A 157 -0.59 -14.59 10.20
N TYR A 158 -1.46 -15.40 10.81
CA TYR A 158 -1.63 -16.80 10.42
C TYR A 158 -2.48 -17.03 9.16
N ASP A 159 -3.21 -16.02 8.69
CA ASP A 159 -3.96 -16.07 7.42
C ASP A 159 -3.14 -15.60 6.22
N THR A 160 -1.88 -15.22 6.47
CA THR A 160 -1.01 -14.56 5.51
C THR A 160 0.05 -15.47 4.90
N VAL A 161 0.12 -15.45 3.57
CA VAL A 161 1.16 -16.09 2.76
C VAL A 161 1.59 -15.10 1.68
N PHE A 162 2.89 -14.84 1.58
CA PHE A 162 3.47 -14.00 0.53
C PHE A 162 4.16 -14.84 -0.54
N ARG A 163 4.12 -14.35 -1.79
CA ARG A 163 4.73 -15.03 -2.95
C ARG A 163 5.60 -14.13 -3.82
N ASN A 164 5.58 -12.83 -3.58
CA ASN A 164 6.48 -11.85 -4.19
C ASN A 164 6.55 -10.59 -3.32
N ALA A 165 7.48 -9.70 -3.62
CA ALA A 165 7.71 -8.48 -2.83
C ALA A 165 6.70 -7.36 -3.15
N SER A 166 6.01 -7.46 -4.27
CA SER A 166 5.23 -6.35 -4.83
C SER A 166 3.72 -6.46 -4.57
N GLY A 167 3.20 -7.66 -4.34
CA GLY A 167 1.76 -7.91 -4.33
C GLY A 167 1.17 -8.19 -5.71
N LEU A 168 2.01 -8.46 -6.71
CA LEU A 168 1.55 -8.90 -8.02
C LEU A 168 0.75 -10.21 -7.91
N PRO A 169 -0.24 -10.43 -8.80
CA PRO A 169 -1.15 -11.57 -8.68
C PRO A 169 -0.42 -12.91 -8.58
N ASN A 170 -0.74 -13.65 -7.52
CA ASN A 170 -0.37 -15.05 -7.34
C ASN A 170 -1.50 -15.73 -6.55
N PRO A 171 -2.04 -16.88 -7.00
CA PRO A 171 -3.20 -17.52 -6.37
C PRO A 171 -2.93 -18.02 -4.94
N GLU A 172 -1.67 -18.26 -4.58
CA GLU A 172 -1.29 -18.69 -3.23
C GLU A 172 -1.02 -17.52 -2.28
N GLN A 173 -0.98 -16.29 -2.79
CA GLN A 173 -0.73 -15.10 -2.00
C GLN A 173 -2.02 -14.59 -1.37
N MET A 174 -2.11 -14.64 -0.05
CA MET A 174 -3.30 -14.28 0.71
C MET A 174 -2.92 -13.53 1.98
N THR A 175 -3.85 -12.77 2.53
CA THR A 175 -3.78 -12.11 3.84
C THR A 175 -5.19 -11.97 4.40
N SER A 176 -5.33 -11.50 5.63
CA SER A 176 -6.59 -11.01 6.20
C SER A 176 -6.51 -9.53 6.55
N ALA A 177 -7.65 -8.91 6.87
CA ALA A 177 -7.66 -7.53 7.37
C ALA A 177 -7.03 -7.44 8.76
N ARG A 178 -7.25 -8.46 9.61
CA ARG A 178 -6.63 -8.58 10.94
C ARG A 178 -5.10 -8.64 10.83
N ASP A 179 -4.58 -9.50 9.96
CA ASP A 179 -3.14 -9.67 9.76
C ASP A 179 -2.47 -8.38 9.28
N LEU A 180 -3.10 -7.66 8.35
CA LEU A 180 -2.59 -6.36 7.90
C LEU A 180 -2.61 -5.30 9.01
N ALA A 181 -3.59 -5.34 9.91
CA ALA A 181 -3.65 -4.44 11.05
C ALA A 181 -2.53 -4.74 12.07
N VAL A 182 -2.23 -6.03 12.29
CA VAL A 182 -1.07 -6.49 13.07
C VAL A 182 0.23 -5.98 12.44
N LEU A 183 0.42 -6.17 11.14
CA LEU A 183 1.60 -5.68 10.42
C LEU A 183 1.76 -4.16 10.51
N ALA A 184 0.68 -3.41 10.29
CA ALA A 184 0.69 -1.96 10.37
C ALA A 184 1.07 -1.46 11.78
N ARG A 185 0.55 -2.12 12.82
CA ARG A 185 0.93 -1.81 14.20
C ARG A 185 2.41 -2.08 14.45
N HIS A 186 2.93 -3.20 13.95
CA HIS A 186 4.34 -3.54 14.05
C HIS A 186 5.24 -2.57 13.29
N LEU A 187 4.84 -2.07 12.11
CA LEU A 187 5.55 -0.97 11.42
C LEU A 187 5.65 0.29 12.29
N ILE A 188 4.57 0.67 12.97
CA ILE A 188 4.52 1.88 13.80
C ILE A 188 5.33 1.70 15.10
N VAL A 189 5.16 0.56 15.78
CA VAL A 189 5.74 0.32 17.11
C VAL A 189 7.19 -0.10 17.03
N ASP A 190 7.53 -1.01 16.10
CA ASP A 190 8.88 -1.53 16.00
C ASP A 190 9.79 -0.58 15.21
N TYR A 191 9.26 0.20 14.26
CA TYR A 191 10.06 0.99 13.31
C TYR A 191 9.58 2.44 13.23
N GLY A 192 9.18 3.00 14.38
CA GLY A 192 8.68 4.38 14.47
C GLY A 192 9.66 5.43 13.91
N GLU A 193 10.97 5.17 13.98
CA GLU A 193 12.01 6.02 13.39
C GLU A 193 11.94 6.11 11.86
N TYR A 194 11.43 5.08 11.17
CA TYR A 194 11.25 5.05 9.71
C TYR A 194 9.82 5.37 9.27
N TYR A 195 8.87 5.48 10.21
CA TYR A 195 7.46 5.66 9.87
C TYR A 195 7.17 6.97 9.11
N HIS A 196 8.04 7.97 9.25
CA HIS A 196 7.94 9.24 8.53
C HIS A 196 7.90 9.09 6.99
N TYR A 197 8.46 8.02 6.43
CA TYR A 197 8.41 7.75 4.99
C TYR A 197 6.97 7.60 4.45
N PHE A 198 6.03 7.08 5.25
CA PHE A 198 4.65 6.88 4.79
C PHE A 198 3.89 8.19 4.56
N ALA A 199 4.33 9.29 5.17
CA ALA A 199 3.67 10.58 5.12
C ALA A 199 4.32 11.57 4.12
N VAL A 200 5.39 11.18 3.41
CA VAL A 200 6.05 12.09 2.46
C VAL A 200 5.09 12.44 1.32
N PRO A 201 5.03 13.72 0.87
CA PRO A 201 4.14 14.12 -0.22
C PRO A 201 4.57 13.57 -1.59
N GLY A 202 5.84 13.24 -1.72
CA GLY A 202 6.47 12.74 -2.93
C GLY A 202 7.99 12.71 -2.77
N PHE A 203 8.71 12.26 -3.79
CA PHE A 203 10.17 12.35 -3.84
C PHE A 203 10.65 12.55 -5.28
N TYR A 204 11.87 13.05 -5.46
CA TYR A 204 12.48 13.17 -6.78
C TYR A 204 13.31 11.92 -7.10
N PHE A 205 13.06 11.33 -8.27
CA PHE A 205 13.85 10.23 -8.82
C PHE A 205 14.34 10.60 -10.22
N HIS A 206 15.66 10.66 -10.40
CA HIS A 206 16.30 11.08 -11.66
C HIS A 206 15.73 12.39 -12.26
N GLY A 207 15.49 13.39 -11.41
CA GLY A 207 14.96 14.70 -11.82
C GLY A 207 13.46 14.75 -12.08
N HIS A 208 12.74 13.64 -11.87
CA HIS A 208 11.28 13.58 -11.98
C HIS A 208 10.64 13.48 -10.60
N GLU A 209 9.61 14.30 -10.38
CA GLU A 209 8.78 14.19 -9.17
C GLU A 209 7.92 12.93 -9.23
N VAL A 210 7.92 12.18 -8.14
CA VAL A 210 7.09 11.00 -7.91
C VAL A 210 6.16 11.32 -6.74
N PRO A 211 4.91 11.75 -7.02
CA PRO A 211 3.97 12.14 -5.98
C PRO A 211 3.44 10.91 -5.23
N ASN A 212 3.07 11.10 -3.98
CA ASN A 212 2.39 10.09 -3.18
C ASN A 212 0.91 9.98 -3.59
N HIS A 213 0.46 8.77 -3.93
CA HIS A 213 -0.93 8.52 -4.31
C HIS A 213 -1.87 8.23 -3.14
N ASP A 214 -1.39 8.19 -1.89
CA ASP A 214 -2.25 7.93 -0.72
C ASP A 214 -3.28 9.06 -0.57
N PRO A 215 -4.57 8.79 -0.80
CA PRO A 215 -5.59 9.83 -0.76
C PRO A 215 -5.84 10.36 0.66
N MET A 216 -5.50 9.59 1.70
CA MET A 216 -5.85 9.94 3.08
C MET A 216 -5.00 11.08 3.62
N LEU A 217 -3.73 11.17 3.21
CA LEU A 217 -2.79 12.21 3.68
C LEU A 217 -3.31 13.63 3.47
N GLY A 218 -4.06 13.88 2.39
CA GLY A 218 -4.66 15.19 2.11
C GLY A 218 -6.15 15.28 2.39
N ALA A 219 -6.82 14.18 2.69
CA ALA A 219 -8.29 14.12 2.78
C ALA A 219 -8.84 13.87 4.18
N TYR A 220 -8.05 13.29 5.09
CA TYR A 220 -8.51 12.90 6.42
C TYR A 220 -7.66 13.55 7.52
N PRO A 221 -8.24 14.39 8.41
CA PRO A 221 -7.49 15.05 9.46
C PRO A 221 -6.74 14.05 10.35
N GLY A 222 -5.43 14.25 10.46
CA GLY A 222 -4.53 13.44 11.29
C GLY A 222 -3.99 12.18 10.59
N ALA A 223 -4.34 11.91 9.33
CA ALA A 223 -3.81 10.76 8.60
C ALA A 223 -2.32 10.92 8.27
N ASP A 224 -1.53 9.87 8.47
CA ASP A 224 -0.08 9.88 8.28
C ASP A 224 0.48 8.59 7.62
N GLY A 225 -0.38 7.88 6.88
CA GLY A 225 -0.02 6.67 6.15
C GLY A 225 -1.25 5.78 5.87
N LEU A 226 -1.07 4.54 5.42
CA LEU A 226 0.21 3.87 5.08
C LEU A 226 0.23 3.44 3.62
N LYS A 227 -0.79 2.73 3.15
CA LYS A 227 -0.72 2.07 1.84
C LYS A 227 -2.08 1.71 1.25
N THR A 228 -2.23 2.01 -0.03
CA THR A 228 -3.33 1.52 -0.89
C THR A 228 -2.93 0.23 -1.61
N GLY A 229 -3.92 -0.57 -2.01
CA GLY A 229 -3.75 -1.71 -2.90
C GLY A 229 -4.94 -1.89 -3.84
N TYR A 230 -4.68 -2.29 -5.08
CA TYR A 230 -5.71 -2.62 -6.05
C TYR A 230 -5.23 -3.69 -7.03
N THR A 231 -6.11 -4.64 -7.32
CA THR A 231 -6.15 -5.46 -8.54
C THR A 231 -7.62 -5.75 -8.85
N ALA A 232 -7.93 -6.19 -10.06
CA ALA A 232 -9.29 -6.57 -10.43
C ALA A 232 -9.89 -7.63 -9.47
N VAL A 233 -9.07 -8.57 -9.00
CA VAL A 233 -9.52 -9.64 -8.09
C VAL A 233 -9.54 -9.23 -6.62
N ALA A 234 -8.65 -8.32 -6.19
CA ALA A 234 -8.57 -7.87 -4.80
C ALA A 234 -9.59 -6.77 -4.46
N GLY A 235 -10.07 -6.03 -5.47
CA GLY A 235 -10.84 -4.80 -5.27
C GLY A 235 -9.96 -3.66 -4.77
N HIS A 236 -10.59 -2.64 -4.18
CA HIS A 236 -9.91 -1.44 -3.68
C HIS A 236 -9.63 -1.57 -2.18
N ASN A 237 -8.36 -1.57 -1.81
CA ASN A 237 -7.88 -1.82 -0.45
C ASN A 237 -7.06 -0.65 0.10
N LEU A 238 -7.07 -0.48 1.42
CA LEU A 238 -6.36 0.57 2.13
C LEU A 238 -6.02 0.13 3.56
N VAL A 239 -4.79 0.40 3.97
CA VAL A 239 -4.33 0.41 5.36
C VAL A 239 -3.92 1.84 5.67
N THR A 240 -4.50 2.42 6.71
CA THR A 240 -4.24 3.81 7.13
C THR A 240 -4.03 3.91 8.63
N SER A 241 -3.29 4.93 9.05
CA SER A 241 -3.27 5.37 10.44
C SER A 241 -3.59 6.86 10.52
N ALA A 242 -4.23 7.25 11.62
CA ALA A 242 -4.49 8.65 11.94
C ALA A 242 -4.27 8.94 13.42
N VAL A 243 -3.89 10.17 13.73
CA VAL A 243 -3.70 10.67 15.10
C VAL A 243 -4.58 11.88 15.38
N ARG A 244 -5.30 11.85 16.50
CA ARG A 244 -6.07 12.98 17.05
C ARG A 244 -5.98 12.95 18.58
N ASP A 245 -5.74 14.09 19.21
CA ASP A 245 -5.65 14.22 20.68
C ASP A 245 -4.80 13.12 21.35
N ASN A 246 -3.63 12.84 20.77
CA ASN A 246 -2.68 11.81 21.22
C ASN A 246 -3.23 10.36 21.21
N VAL A 247 -4.34 10.12 20.53
CA VAL A 247 -4.87 8.79 20.21
C VAL A 247 -4.48 8.46 18.77
N ARG A 248 -3.82 7.32 18.58
CA ARG A 248 -3.50 6.78 17.25
C ARG A 248 -4.38 5.58 16.94
N LEU A 249 -5.09 5.64 15.82
CA LEU A 249 -5.86 4.53 15.29
C LEU A 249 -5.21 3.96 14.03
N ILE A 250 -5.40 2.67 13.81
CA ILE A 250 -5.04 1.97 12.57
C ILE A 250 -6.33 1.38 12.01
N GLY A 251 -6.61 1.66 10.74
CA GLY A 251 -7.75 1.14 10.01
C GLY A 251 -7.31 0.32 8.80
N VAL A 252 -8.00 -0.77 8.53
CA VAL A 252 -7.85 -1.59 7.33
C VAL A 252 -9.20 -1.75 6.65
N VAL A 253 -9.24 -1.57 5.34
CA VAL A 253 -10.40 -1.81 4.48
C VAL A 253 -9.94 -2.61 3.27
N MET A 254 -10.59 -3.74 2.99
CA MET A 254 -10.29 -4.60 1.85
C MET A 254 -11.56 -4.95 1.06
N GLY A 255 -11.43 -5.10 -0.26
CA GLY A 255 -12.50 -5.59 -1.13
C GLY A 255 -13.55 -4.56 -1.52
N ALA A 256 -13.30 -3.26 -1.37
CA ALA A 256 -14.26 -2.25 -1.79
C ALA A 256 -14.42 -2.19 -3.32
N LYS A 257 -15.60 -1.80 -3.81
CA LYS A 257 -15.93 -1.73 -5.25
C LYS A 257 -15.26 -0.56 -5.99
N SER A 258 -14.87 0.49 -5.27
CA SER A 258 -14.24 1.68 -5.86
C SER A 258 -13.37 2.41 -4.84
N ASN A 259 -12.45 3.26 -5.32
CA ASN A 259 -11.64 4.14 -4.46
C ASN A 259 -12.51 5.04 -3.58
N ASN A 260 -13.59 5.60 -4.11
CA ASN A 260 -14.50 6.47 -3.36
C ASN A 260 -15.18 5.72 -2.23
N ARG A 261 -15.70 4.52 -2.48
CA ARG A 261 -16.32 3.68 -1.44
C ARG A 261 -15.31 3.29 -0.37
N ARG A 262 -14.10 2.86 -0.77
CA ARG A 262 -13.02 2.53 0.15
C ARG A 262 -12.68 3.69 1.09
N ASN A 263 -12.46 4.88 0.53
CA ASN A 263 -12.08 6.06 1.31
C ASN A 263 -13.19 6.50 2.27
N ALA A 264 -14.45 6.52 1.80
CA ALA A 264 -15.60 6.85 2.63
C ALA A 264 -15.78 5.85 3.77
N THR A 265 -15.64 4.55 3.51
CA THR A 265 -15.68 3.50 4.53
C THR A 265 -14.55 3.67 5.54
N MET A 266 -13.32 3.92 5.10
CA MET A 266 -12.19 4.15 6.00
C MET A 266 -12.41 5.37 6.90
N ALA A 267 -12.84 6.50 6.35
CA ALA A 267 -13.09 7.71 7.11
C ALA A 267 -14.15 7.49 8.20
N ALA A 268 -15.29 6.87 7.84
CA ALA A 268 -16.36 6.56 8.79
C ALA A 268 -15.89 5.62 9.91
N LEU A 269 -15.10 4.60 9.57
CA LEU A 269 -14.54 3.66 10.55
C LEU A 269 -13.58 4.36 11.54
N LEU A 270 -12.71 5.23 11.04
CA LEU A 270 -11.79 5.99 11.89
C LEU A 270 -12.53 7.01 12.75
N ASP A 271 -13.54 7.71 12.22
CA ASP A 271 -14.34 8.68 12.97
C ASP A 271 -15.09 7.98 14.13
N ASN A 272 -15.76 6.85 13.85
CA ASN A 272 -16.39 6.03 14.89
C ASN A 272 -15.37 5.53 15.92
N GLY A 273 -14.16 5.15 15.47
CA GLY A 273 -13.07 4.74 16.35
C GLY A 273 -12.62 5.87 17.28
N PHE A 274 -12.48 7.09 16.77
CA PHE A 274 -12.10 8.25 17.59
C PHE A 274 -13.20 8.63 18.58
N GLU A 275 -14.46 8.59 18.16
CA GLU A 275 -15.62 8.81 19.02
C GLU A 275 -15.66 7.79 20.17
N ALA A 276 -15.44 6.50 19.87
CA ALA A 276 -15.34 5.44 20.88
C ALA A 276 -14.17 5.64 21.87
N LYS A 277 -13.15 6.40 21.48
CA LYS A 277 -12.03 6.81 22.35
C LYS A 277 -12.27 8.12 23.09
N GLY A 278 -13.45 8.73 22.94
CA GLY A 278 -13.81 10.02 23.54
C GLY A 278 -13.12 11.21 22.89
N VAL A 279 -12.62 11.06 21.66
CA VAL A 279 -11.96 12.13 20.90
C VAL A 279 -13.01 12.82 20.03
N ALA A 280 -13.09 14.15 20.12
CA ALA A 280 -14.10 14.93 19.41
C ALA A 280 -13.92 14.86 17.88
N PRO A 281 -15.01 14.92 17.10
CA PRO A 281 -14.93 15.00 15.64
C PRO A 281 -14.14 16.23 15.18
N VAL A 282 -13.28 16.06 14.18
CA VAL A 282 -12.54 17.15 13.54
C VAL A 282 -13.22 17.47 12.22
N ALA A 283 -13.44 18.77 11.95
CA ALA A 283 -14.01 19.20 10.68
C ALA A 283 -13.14 18.69 9.50
N PRO A 284 -13.74 18.27 8.38
CA PRO A 284 -12.98 17.88 7.19
C PRO A 284 -12.03 19.01 6.77
N VAL A 285 -10.77 18.67 6.47
CA VAL A 285 -9.86 19.65 5.87
C VAL A 285 -10.42 20.00 4.50
N ALA A 286 -10.81 21.25 4.29
CA ALA A 286 -11.14 21.72 2.95
C ALA A 286 -9.86 21.55 2.10
N ARG A 287 -9.92 20.69 1.07
CA ARG A 287 -8.84 20.62 0.08
C ARG A 287 -8.59 22.05 -0.40
N PRO A 288 -7.39 22.64 -0.25
CA PRO A 288 -7.10 23.82 -1.03
C PRO A 288 -7.29 23.39 -2.48
N ALA A 289 -8.18 24.08 -3.20
CA ALA A 289 -8.29 23.88 -4.63
C ALA A 289 -6.86 24.06 -5.17
N MET A 290 -6.28 23.03 -5.76
CA MET A 290 -5.06 23.18 -6.55
C MET A 290 -5.43 24.12 -7.69
N ARG A 291 -5.26 25.42 -7.48
CA ARG A 291 -5.14 26.34 -8.59
C ARG A 291 -3.87 25.88 -9.31
N PRO A 292 -3.94 25.46 -10.58
CA PRO A 292 -2.71 25.24 -11.33
C PRO A 292 -1.92 26.54 -11.22
N LEU A 293 -0.75 26.46 -10.61
CA LEU A 293 0.21 27.55 -10.62
C LEU A 293 0.65 27.66 -12.08
N LEU A 294 -0.03 28.51 -12.83
CA LEU A 294 0.40 28.88 -14.18
C LEU A 294 1.69 29.68 -13.98
N LEU A 295 2.81 28.98 -13.99
CA LEU A 295 4.12 29.61 -14.01
C LEU A 295 4.27 30.23 -15.40
N ALA A 296 3.79 31.47 -15.54
CA ALA A 296 4.05 32.27 -16.72
C ALA A 296 5.58 32.42 -16.82
N ARG A 297 6.17 31.70 -17.77
CA ARG A 297 7.57 31.88 -18.12
C ARG A 297 7.69 33.30 -18.67
N ALA A 298 8.33 34.19 -17.93
CA ALA A 298 8.79 35.46 -18.47
C ALA A 298 9.89 35.13 -19.49
N GLY A 299 9.48 34.98 -20.76
CA GLY A 299 10.40 35.01 -21.88
C GLY A 299 10.94 36.41 -22.03
N GLY A 300 12.12 36.67 -21.46
CA GLY A 300 12.88 37.87 -21.78
C GLY A 300 13.61 37.71 -23.11
N GLY A 301 13.38 38.65 -24.03
CA GLY A 301 14.39 39.06 -25.02
C GLY A 301 13.97 39.11 -26.50
N GLY A 302 13.69 40.32 -27.00
CA GLY A 302 13.81 40.76 -28.42
C GLY A 302 12.72 40.27 -29.37
N VAL A 303 12.07 41.07 -30.21
CA VAL A 303 12.60 42.11 -31.11
C VAL A 303 11.50 43.14 -31.38
N VAL A 304 11.84 44.43 -31.30
CA VAL A 304 11.03 45.54 -31.80
C VAL A 304 11.10 45.51 -33.33
N GLY A 305 9.98 45.19 -33.97
CA GLY A 305 9.78 45.28 -35.42
C GLY A 305 8.45 45.95 -35.73
N ARG A 306 8.52 47.09 -36.44
CA ARG A 306 7.39 47.90 -36.91
C ARG A 306 6.49 47.15 -37.89
N HIS A 307 5.20 47.53 -37.85
CA HIS A 307 4.12 47.44 -38.87
C HIS A 307 3.02 46.39 -38.66
N GLY A 308 1.77 46.87 -38.71
CA GLY A 308 0.62 46.10 -39.20
C GLY A 308 -0.53 45.91 -38.20
N ALA A 309 -1.70 46.43 -38.55
CA ALA A 309 -2.95 46.38 -37.79
C ALA A 309 -3.75 45.07 -38.00
N HIS A 310 -4.89 44.98 -37.28
CA HIS A 310 -5.94 43.93 -37.23
C HIS A 310 -5.63 42.81 -36.20
N GLY A 311 -6.50 42.42 -35.26
CA GLY A 311 -7.94 42.59 -35.08
C GLY A 311 -8.53 41.23 -34.68
N MET A 312 -9.26 41.16 -33.55
CA MET A 312 -10.26 40.15 -33.11
C MET A 312 -10.11 39.82 -31.62
N ARG A 313 -11.01 40.32 -30.77
CA ARG A 313 -12.36 39.83 -30.41
C ARG A 313 -12.31 38.71 -29.36
N LEU A 314 -12.77 39.09 -28.17
CA LEU A 314 -13.25 38.24 -27.09
C LEU A 314 -14.38 37.33 -27.58
N ALA A 315 -14.32 36.05 -27.24
CA ALA A 315 -15.47 35.16 -27.25
C ALA A 315 -15.59 34.48 -25.88
N SER A 316 -16.58 34.92 -25.12
CA SER A 316 -17.15 34.17 -24.00
C SER A 316 -17.92 32.97 -24.53
N MET A 317 -17.73 31.79 -23.95
CA MET A 317 -18.66 30.68 -24.17
C MET A 317 -18.89 29.93 -22.86
N ARG A 318 -20.11 30.08 -22.34
CA ARG A 318 -20.70 29.19 -21.33
C ARG A 318 -21.14 27.91 -22.05
N LEU A 319 -20.75 26.74 -21.56
CA LEU A 319 -21.49 25.49 -21.75
C LEU A 319 -21.25 24.57 -20.53
N ASN A 320 -22.33 24.08 -19.93
CA ASN A 320 -22.40 22.89 -19.08
C ASN A 320 -23.36 21.96 -19.84
N PRO A 321 -23.07 20.66 -20.09
CA PRO A 321 -23.43 19.62 -19.11
C PRO A 321 -22.60 18.30 -19.13
N VAL A 322 -22.53 17.66 -17.96
CA VAL A 322 -22.48 16.21 -17.59
C VAL A 322 -21.97 15.12 -18.57
N GLN A 323 -21.06 14.27 -18.02
CA GLN A 323 -20.64 12.86 -18.34
C GLN A 323 -19.37 12.63 -19.20
N PRO A 324 -18.66 11.48 -19.10
CA PRO A 324 -18.75 10.31 -18.20
C PRO A 324 -17.43 9.95 -17.45
N ASP A 325 -17.49 8.97 -16.54
CA ASP A 325 -16.32 8.37 -15.88
C ASP A 325 -15.39 7.71 -16.93
N GLU A 326 -14.15 8.18 -17.02
CA GLU A 326 -13.12 7.62 -17.90
C GLU A 326 -12.44 6.43 -17.19
N VAL A 327 -12.93 5.23 -17.51
CA VAL A 327 -12.26 3.96 -17.21
C VAL A 327 -11.23 3.74 -18.31
N ALA A 328 -9.94 3.71 -17.97
CA ALA A 328 -8.90 3.41 -18.95
C ALA A 328 -9.06 1.97 -19.48
N ASP A 329 -9.33 1.87 -20.78
CA ASP A 329 -9.37 0.62 -21.53
C ASP A 329 -8.02 -0.10 -21.46
N ALA A 330 -8.08 -1.39 -21.11
CA ALA A 330 -6.94 -2.30 -21.22
C ALA A 330 -6.67 -2.56 -22.71
N SER A 331 -5.56 -2.03 -23.24
CA SER A 331 -5.15 -2.34 -24.61
C SER A 331 -4.59 -3.76 -24.71
N ALA A 332 -5.16 -4.49 -25.68
CA ALA A 332 -4.84 -5.86 -26.03
C ALA A 332 -3.41 -6.04 -26.58
N ILE A 333 -2.89 -7.25 -26.35
CA ILE A 333 -1.62 -7.81 -26.84
C ILE A 333 -1.57 -7.79 -28.38
N PRO A 334 -0.40 -7.50 -28.99
CA PRO A 334 -0.04 -8.15 -30.25
C PRO A 334 1.08 -9.16 -30.06
N ALA A 335 0.79 -10.40 -30.43
CA ALA A 335 1.78 -11.44 -30.62
C ALA A 335 2.66 -11.11 -31.84
N SER A 336 3.98 -11.20 -31.70
CA SER A 336 4.83 -11.85 -32.71
C SER A 336 6.28 -11.94 -32.24
N TYR A 337 6.72 -13.19 -32.12
CA TYR A 337 8.11 -13.59 -32.06
C TYR A 337 8.72 -13.54 -33.46
N THR A 338 10.05 -13.35 -33.50
CA THR A 338 11.01 -13.68 -34.59
C THR A 338 11.27 -12.57 -35.63
N ARG A 339 12.48 -11.98 -35.63
CA ARG A 339 13.65 -12.50 -36.39
C ARG A 339 14.92 -11.63 -36.17
N LEU A 340 16.02 -12.29 -35.84
CA LEU A 340 17.39 -11.76 -35.84
C LEU A 340 17.86 -11.37 -37.25
N ARG A 341 18.58 -10.23 -37.39
CA ARG A 341 19.77 -10.14 -38.25
C ARG A 341 20.70 -8.95 -37.88
N ARG A 342 22.01 -9.24 -37.97
CA ARG A 342 23.20 -8.41 -37.69
C ARG A 342 23.34 -7.14 -38.55
N GLY A 343 23.99 -6.13 -37.97
CA GLY A 343 24.67 -5.05 -38.69
C GLY A 343 25.76 -4.39 -37.82
N HIS A 344 26.97 -4.28 -38.35
CA HIS A 344 28.18 -3.72 -37.73
C HIS A 344 28.08 -2.22 -37.41
N GLY A 345 28.77 -1.77 -36.34
CA GLY A 345 29.04 -0.35 -36.08
C GLY A 345 29.71 -0.09 -34.74
N THR A 346 31.04 0.04 -34.78
CA THR A 346 31.97 0.79 -33.91
C THR A 346 31.58 1.20 -32.48
N VAL A 347 32.45 0.76 -31.54
CA VAL A 347 32.51 1.12 -30.12
C VAL A 347 32.89 2.59 -29.91
N THR A 348 32.22 3.26 -28.97
CA THR A 348 32.78 4.40 -28.23
C THR A 348 32.48 4.19 -26.75
N HIS A 349 33.52 3.96 -25.94
CA HIS A 349 33.39 3.89 -24.49
C HIS A 349 33.34 5.31 -23.92
N ILE A 350 32.21 5.67 -23.33
CA ILE A 350 32.08 6.85 -22.48
C ILE A 350 31.68 6.32 -21.11
N HIS A 351 32.55 6.47 -20.12
CA HIS A 351 32.21 6.23 -18.72
C HIS A 351 31.33 7.39 -18.23
N PRO A 352 30.08 7.16 -17.76
CA PRO A 352 29.42 8.15 -16.93
C PRO A 352 29.96 8.00 -15.50
N ALA A 353 30.58 9.08 -15.02
CA ALA A 353 30.86 9.26 -13.61
C ALA A 353 29.55 9.15 -12.80
N VAL A 354 29.59 8.36 -11.73
CA VAL A 354 28.49 8.23 -10.77
C VAL A 354 28.39 9.56 -10.02
N VAL A 355 27.37 10.35 -10.36
CA VAL A 355 26.97 11.51 -9.56
C VAL A 355 26.12 10.99 -8.41
N HIS A 356 26.64 11.08 -7.19
CA HIS A 356 25.87 10.84 -5.98
C HIS A 356 24.69 11.83 -5.94
N ALA A 357 23.48 11.32 -6.09
CA ALA A 357 22.27 12.12 -5.98
C ALA A 357 21.84 12.16 -4.50
N HIS A 358 21.94 13.34 -3.88
CA HIS A 358 21.35 13.61 -2.58
C HIS A 358 19.83 13.62 -2.69
N VAL A 359 19.15 12.82 -1.86
CA VAL A 359 17.69 12.85 -1.72
C VAL A 359 17.33 14.08 -0.89
N HIS A 360 16.59 15.02 -1.47
CA HIS A 360 16.01 16.14 -0.74
C HIS A 360 14.57 15.80 -0.36
N LEU A 361 14.34 15.62 0.95
CA LEU A 361 13.01 15.54 1.53
C LEU A 361 12.34 16.91 1.43
N VAL A 362 11.14 16.98 0.83
CA VAL A 362 10.32 18.20 0.85
C VAL A 362 9.50 18.19 2.14
N GLY A 363 9.95 18.95 3.14
CA GLY A 363 9.23 19.13 4.40
C GLY A 363 8.07 20.12 4.29
N MET A 364 6.98 19.87 5.02
CA MET A 364 5.90 20.82 5.24
C MET A 364 6.38 21.93 6.19
N GLY A 365 6.34 23.19 5.75
CA GLY A 365 6.68 24.33 6.59
C GLY A 365 5.73 24.45 7.80
N HIS A 366 6.30 24.52 9.00
CA HIS A 366 5.57 24.92 10.21
C HIS A 366 5.18 26.39 10.12
N VAL A 367 3.88 26.69 10.18
CA VAL A 367 3.38 28.04 10.47
C VAL A 367 3.34 28.19 11.99
N THR A 368 4.37 28.83 12.55
CA THR A 368 4.34 29.30 13.94
C THR A 368 3.55 30.61 14.01
N HIS A 369 2.37 30.60 14.64
CA HIS A 369 1.72 31.82 15.09
C HIS A 369 2.45 32.34 16.34
N ALA A 370 3.28 33.38 16.16
CA ALA A 370 3.80 34.17 17.26
C ALA A 370 2.71 35.15 17.73
N THR A 371 2.17 34.92 18.92
CA THR A 371 1.35 35.90 19.65
C THR A 371 2.26 36.97 20.25
N HIS A 372 2.25 38.17 19.67
CA HIS A 372 2.92 39.34 20.26
C HIS A 372 2.16 39.81 21.50
N VAL A 373 2.81 39.70 22.66
CA VAL A 373 2.40 40.37 23.91
C VAL A 373 2.88 41.82 23.85
N HIS A 374 1.95 42.78 23.82
CA HIS A 374 2.24 44.18 24.10
C HIS A 374 1.94 44.48 25.57
N ALA A 375 2.98 44.47 26.41
CA ALA A 375 2.93 45.09 27.74
C ALA A 375 3.24 46.58 27.59
N LYS A 376 2.22 47.41 27.84
CA LYS A 376 2.32 48.87 27.88
C LYS A 376 2.77 49.27 29.28
N ALA A 377 4.00 49.72 29.43
CA ALA A 377 4.44 50.42 30.64
C ALA A 377 3.79 51.81 30.68
N ARG A 378 3.20 52.17 31.82
CA ARG A 378 2.92 53.56 32.19
C ARG A 378 3.40 53.78 33.63
N SER A 379 4.33 54.73 33.73
CA SER A 379 4.55 55.62 34.87
C SER A 379 3.30 56.40 35.23
#